data_AF-A0A7C4R7I1-F1
#
_entry.id   AF-A0A7C4R7I1-F1
#
_cell.length_a   1.000
_cell.length_b   1.000
_cell.length_c   1.000
_cell.angle_alpha   90.00
_cell.angle_beta   90.00
_cell.angle_gamma   90.00
#
_symmetry.space_group_name_H-M   'P 1'
#
loop_
_entity.id
_entity.type
_entity.pdbx_description
1 polymer ?
#
loop_
_entity_poly.entity_id
_entity_poly.type
_entity_poly.pdbx_seq_one_letter_code
_entity_poly.pdbx_strand_id
1 'polypeptide(L)' 'MTTDDAIKILEETHPEMAIITHFGMQMIFKGPEKEAGLIEKKTGVPTRAAFDGMHVLLGKEIFIGGRTGRGRDLTSFFG' A
#
# COMPACT_ATOMS: atom_id res chain seq x y z
N MET A 1 9.88 -8.36 4.61
CA MET A 1 8.60 -8.97 4.19
C MET A 1 8.46 -8.76 2.70
N THR A 2 8.19 -9.82 1.94
CA THR A 2 7.92 -9.75 0.51
C THR A 2 6.41 -9.62 0.27
N THR A 3 6.02 -9.32 -0.98
CA THR A 3 4.61 -9.31 -1.40
C THR A 3 3.95 -10.66 -1.17
N ASP A 4 4.65 -11.77 -1.43
CA ASP A 4 4.11 -13.13 -1.20
C ASP A 4 3.97 -13.47 0.29
N ASP A 5 4.83 -12.93 1.16
CA ASP A 5 4.64 -13.07 2.61
C ASP A 5 3.39 -12.31 3.08
N ALA A 6 3.16 -11.10 2.56
CA ALA A 6 1.96 -10.32 2.87
C ALA A 6 0.68 -11.04 2.42
N ILE A 7 0.70 -11.67 1.25
CA ILE A 7 -0.43 -12.46 0.73
C ILE A 7 -0.80 -13.58 1.70
N LYS A 8 0.17 -14.36 2.17
CA LYS A 8 -0.09 -15.46 3.12
C LYS A 8 -0.74 -14.97 4.41
N ILE A 9 -0.27 -13.85 4.96
CA ILE A 9 -0.84 -13.25 6.18
C ILE A 9 -2.30 -12.84 5.94
N LEU A 10 -2.59 -12.25 4.78
CA LEU A 10 -3.93 -11.75 4.45
C LEU A 10 -4.92 -12.87 4.10
N GLU A 11 -4.43 -13.97 3.49
CA GLU A 11 -5.21 -15.20 3.27
C GLU A 11 -5.57 -15.92 4.56
N GLU A 12 -4.92 -15.63 5.69
CA GLU A 12 -5.32 -16.18 6.99
C GLU A 12 -6.20 -15.19 7.77
N THR A 13 -5.88 -13.91 7.73
CA THR A 13 -6.50 -12.89 8.61
C THR A 13 -7.75 -12.22 8.04
N HIS A 14 -7.88 -12.14 6.71
CA HIS A 14 -9.04 -11.57 6.01
C HIS A 14 -9.59 -10.25 6.60
N PRO A 15 -8.77 -9.18 6.75
CA PRO A 15 -9.25 -7.92 7.28
C PRO A 15 -10.18 -7.19 6.30
N GLU A 16 -10.89 -6.17 6.78
CA GLU A 16 -11.69 -5.27 5.93
C GLU A 16 -10.82 -4.52 4.90
N MET A 17 -9.58 -4.19 5.27
CA MET A 17 -8.62 -3.51 4.42
C MET A 17 -7.18 -3.77 4.90
N ALA A 18 -6.24 -3.82 3.95
CA ALA A 18 -4.81 -3.83 4.23
C ALA A 18 -4.13 -2.54 3.75
N ILE A 19 -3.20 -2.02 4.56
CA ILE A 19 -2.31 -0.91 4.17
C ILE A 19 -0.88 -1.42 4.25
N ILE A 20 -0.17 -1.40 3.12
CA ILE A 20 1.23 -1.84 3.04
C ILE A 20 2.16 -0.63 3.04
N THR A 21 3.31 -0.75 3.71
CA THR A 21 4.30 0.33 3.87
C THR A 21 5.72 -0.24 3.93
N HIS A 22 6.72 0.61 4.21
CA HIS A 22 8.14 0.27 4.33
C HIS A 22 8.68 -0.40 3.06
N PHE A 23 8.41 0.24 1.92
CA PHE A 23 8.81 -0.27 0.61
C PHE A 23 10.32 -0.27 0.44
N GLY A 24 10.88 -1.43 0.07
CA GLY A 24 12.25 -1.50 -0.41
C GLY A 24 12.38 -0.84 -1.78
N MET A 25 13.63 -0.53 -2.17
CA MET A 25 13.92 0.18 -3.43
C MET A 25 13.27 -0.46 -4.67
N GLN A 26 13.27 -1.80 -4.77
CA GLN A 26 12.64 -2.48 -5.91
C GLN A 26 11.12 -2.27 -5.97
N MET A 27 10.44 -2.24 -4.83
CA MET A 27 9.00 -1.98 -4.75
C MET A 27 8.70 -0.52 -5.14
N ILE A 28 9.53 0.42 -4.71
CA ILE A 28 9.46 1.82 -5.14
C ILE A 28 9.58 1.93 -6.66
N PHE A 29 10.61 1.33 -7.27
CA PHE A 29 10.83 1.40 -8.73
C PHE A 29 9.73 0.70 -9.55
N LYS A 30 9.18 -0.42 -9.06
CA LYS A 30 8.06 -1.10 -9.72
C LYS A 30 6.76 -0.29 -9.62
N GLY A 31 6.64 0.52 -8.58
CA GLY A 31 5.46 1.28 -8.19
C GLY A 31 4.74 0.57 -7.05
N PRO A 32 4.72 1.14 -5.83
CA PRO A 32 4.09 0.51 -4.65
C PRO A 32 2.61 0.14 -4.87
N GLU A 33 1.87 0.95 -5.62
CA GLU A 33 0.47 0.68 -5.99
C GLU A 33 0.31 -0.60 -6.80
N LYS A 34 1.32 -1.01 -7.61
CA LYS A 34 1.26 -2.28 -8.34
C LYS A 34 1.40 -3.48 -7.41
N GLU A 35 2.24 -3.36 -6.38
CA GLU A 35 2.37 -4.41 -5.35
C GLU A 35 1.06 -4.53 -4.56
N ALA A 36 0.45 -3.41 -4.16
CA ALA A 36 -0.87 -3.39 -3.52
C ALA A 36 -1.95 -4.05 -4.39
N GLY A 37 -2.01 -3.71 -5.68
CA GLY A 37 -2.96 -4.34 -6.61
C GLY A 37 -2.73 -5.84 -6.83
N LEU A 38 -1.48 -6.31 -6.78
CA LEU A 38 -1.18 -7.75 -6.84
C LEU A 38 -1.73 -8.47 -5.61
N ILE A 39 -1.52 -7.90 -4.42
CA ILE A 39 -2.01 -8.44 -3.15
C ILE A 39 -3.54 -8.51 -3.16
N GLU A 40 -4.21 -7.41 -3.51
CA GLU A 40 -5.67 -7.35 -3.59
C GLU A 40 -6.22 -8.38 -4.57
N LYS A 41 -5.61 -8.52 -5.75
CA LYS A 41 -6.03 -9.52 -6.75
C LYS A 41 -5.92 -10.96 -6.26
N LYS A 42 -4.88 -11.28 -5.48
CA LYS A 42 -4.65 -12.65 -4.99
C LYS A 42 -5.49 -12.99 -3.75
N THR A 43 -5.67 -12.02 -2.86
CA THR A 43 -6.30 -12.25 -1.53
C THR A 43 -7.78 -11.88 -1.51
N GLY A 44 -8.24 -11.02 -2.43
CA GLY A 44 -9.56 -10.41 -2.37
C GLY A 44 -9.70 -9.32 -1.29
N VAL A 45 -8.66 -9.05 -0.51
CA VAL A 45 -8.64 -8.02 0.52
C VAL A 45 -8.30 -6.66 -0.10
N PRO A 46 -9.16 -5.63 0.04
CA PRO A 46 -8.85 -4.28 -0.42
C PRO A 46 -7.51 -3.80 0.12
N THR A 47 -6.56 -3.46 -0.75
CA THR A 47 -5.18 -3.18 -0.35
C THR A 47 -4.69 -1.85 -0.89
N ARG A 48 -4.03 -1.05 -0.04
CA ARG A 48 -3.49 0.27 -0.40
C ARG A 48 -2.01 0.38 -0.08
N ALA A 49 -1.25 0.97 -0.99
CA ALA A 49 0.12 1.37 -0.71
C ALA A 49 0.13 2.69 0.05
N ALA A 50 0.80 2.72 1.20
CA ALA A 50 1.00 3.95 1.95
C ALA A 50 1.83 4.95 1.13
N PHE A 51 1.57 6.23 1.31
CA PHE A 51 2.43 7.30 0.80
C PHE A 51 2.71 8.30 1.92
N ASP A 52 3.80 9.05 1.79
CA ASP A 52 4.19 10.04 2.80
C ASP A 52 3.10 11.10 2.96
N GLY A 53 2.64 11.31 4.20
CA GLY A 53 1.52 12.19 4.48
C GLY A 53 0.12 11.57 4.27
N MET A 54 0.02 10.26 4.02
CA MET A 54 -1.24 9.55 4.03
C MET A 54 -1.89 9.63 5.43
N HIS A 55 -3.15 10.06 5.47
CA HIS A 55 -3.95 10.08 6.69
C HIS A 55 -5.04 9.01 6.60
N VAL A 56 -5.14 8.16 7.62
CA VAL A 56 -6.15 7.09 7.70
C VAL A 56 -7.05 7.36 8.89
N LEU A 57 -8.35 7.48 8.64
CA LEU A 57 -9.35 7.60 9.69
C LEU A 57 -10.10 6.26 9.82
N LEU A 58 -9.93 5.63 10.98
CA LEU A 58 -10.56 4.35 11.32
C LEU A 58 -11.81 4.62 12.16
N GLY A 59 -12.98 4.26 11.64
CA GLY A 59 -14.26 4.39 12.32
C GLY A 59 -15.21 3.26 11.89
N LYS A 60 -16.51 3.55 11.83
CA LYS A 60 -17.48 2.64 11.19
C LYS A 60 -17.18 2.41 9.70
N GLU A 61 -16.56 3.41 9.09
CA GLU A 61 -16.07 3.38 7.71
C GLU A 61 -14.60 3.79 7.73
N ILE A 62 -13.80 3.21 6.84
CA ILE A 62 -12.39 3.54 6.67
C ILE A 62 -12.25 4.63 5.61
N PHE A 63 -11.74 5.80 6.01
CA PHE A 63 -11.45 6.90 5.10
C PHE A 63 -9.95 7.08 4.92
N ILE A 64 -9.52 7.19 3.66
CA ILE A 64 -8.14 7.49 3.28
C ILE A 64 -8.08 8.89 2.69
N GLY A 65 -7.33 9.77 3.36
CA GLY A 65 -7.12 11.16 2.98
C GLY A 65 -5.64 11.51 2.85
N GLY A 66 -5.34 12.80 2.74
CA GLY A 66 -3.97 13.29 2.62
C GLY A 66 -3.51 13.53 1.19
N ARG A 67 -4.34 14.11 0.31
CA ARG A 67 -3.82 14.73 -0.94
C ARG A 67 -2.92 15.92 -0.56
N THR A 68 -1.68 15.66 -0.18
CA THR A 68 -0.63 16.67 -0.18
C THR A 68 -0.22 16.87 -1.63
N GLY A 69 -0.50 18.05 -2.19
CA GLY A 69 -0.09 18.40 -3.54
C GLY A 69 1.39 18.06 -3.78
N ARG A 70 1.71 17.58 -5.00
CA ARG A 70 3.07 17.20 -5.44
C ARG A 70 3.99 16.71 -4.30
N GLY A 71 3.58 15.64 -3.60
CA GLY A 71 4.57 14.82 -2.88
C GLY A 71 5.60 14.36 -3.91
N ARG A 72 6.87 14.70 -3.72
CA ARG A 72 7.94 14.23 -4.60
C ARG A 72 8.03 12.72 -4.43
N ASP A 73 7.54 12.00 -5.42
CA ASP A 73 7.84 10.57 -5.59
C ASP A 73 9.36 10.40 -5.53
N LEU A 74 9.84 9.37 -4.83
CA LEU A 74 11.28 9.10 -4.71
C LEU A 74 11.94 8.89 -6.08
N THR A 75 11.16 8.49 -7.10
CA THR A 75 11.63 8.44 -8.49
C THR A 75 12.14 9.80 -9.00
N SER A 76 11.64 10.93 -8.46
CA SER A 76 12.08 12.28 -8.83
C SER A 76 13.51 12.61 -8.39
N PHE A 77 14.12 11.82 -7.50
CA PHE A 77 15.51 11.98 -7.08
C PHE A 77 16.50 11.19 -7.95
N PHE A 78 16.01 10.32 -8.82
CA PHE A 78 16.83 9.42 -9.65
C PHE A 78 16.63 9.65 -11.17
N GLY A 79 16.10 10.82 -11.54
CA GLY A 79 15.94 11.29 -12.92
C GLY A 79 17.17 12.00 -13.47
#